data_AF-A0A9P3I9Z3-F1
#
_entry.id   AF-A0A9P3I9Z3-F1
#
_cell.length_a   1.000
_cell.length_b   1.000
_cell.length_c   1.000
_cell.angle_alpha   90.00
_cell.angle_beta   90.00
_cell.angle_gamma   90.00
#
_symmetry.space_group_name_H-M   'P 1'
#
loop_
_entity.id
_entity.type
_entity.pdbx_description
1 polymer ?
#
loop_
_entity_poly.entity_id
_entity_poly.type
_entity_poly.pdbx_seq_one_letter_code
_entity_poly.pdbx_strand_id
1 'polypeptide(L)'
;MVSSIEEAKVHVALLALYLNKAETRDKICRAIQYGSKFISGGEPGVAATVDKNTSLARKVFRLLKSVNEIQNLLSPAPKTTPLFLVLLGRIKSALLATFLGLDQVVWLGRSGIYQNKERSDLIAKLSLHCWMSSCGVSSIIEVCELYRLSITCAKLSKEIRRAKEKKNAIEQAKLKDQLLAALAKARQRQLSFVKASTDIVVAIGLLQLAPKTVTPRVTGALGFITSLISCYQLLPAAPSAKSG
;
A
#
# COMPACT_ATOMS: atom_id res chain seq x y z
N MET A 1 31.40 -14.77 -17.36
CA MET A 1 31.53 -13.88 -16.18
C MET A 1 30.98 -12.54 -16.60
N VAL A 2 29.80 -12.14 -16.11
CA VAL A 2 29.24 -10.80 -16.41
C VAL A 2 30.20 -9.78 -15.80
N SER A 3 30.65 -8.79 -16.57
CA SER A 3 31.56 -7.77 -16.02
C SER A 3 30.82 -6.97 -14.94
N SER A 4 31.53 -6.53 -13.90
CA SER A 4 30.96 -5.70 -12.82
C SER A 4 30.21 -4.46 -13.34
N ILE A 5 30.62 -3.96 -14.51
CA ILE A 5 29.97 -2.85 -15.21
C ILE A 5 28.59 -3.24 -15.75
N GLU A 6 28.43 -4.42 -16.33
CA GLU A 6 27.13 -4.88 -16.84
C GLU A 6 26.13 -5.14 -15.70
N GLU A 7 26.59 -5.67 -14.57
CA GLU A 7 25.76 -5.81 -13.37
C GLU A 7 25.33 -4.43 -12.84
N ALA A 8 26.25 -3.47 -12.74
CA ALA A 8 25.93 -2.11 -12.33
C ALA A 8 24.90 -1.43 -13.25
N LYS A 9 25.02 -1.61 -14.58
CA LYS A 9 24.02 -1.10 -15.55
C LYS A 9 22.63 -1.65 -15.29
N VAL A 10 22.50 -2.94 -14.99
CA VAL A 10 21.21 -3.58 -14.65
C VAL A 10 20.62 -2.97 -13.37
N HIS A 11 21.41 -2.80 -12.32
CA HIS A 11 20.94 -2.19 -11.07
C HIS A 11 20.49 -0.75 -11.25
N VAL A 12 21.25 0.06 -11.99
CA VAL A 12 20.87 1.45 -12.29
C VAL A 12 19.58 1.50 -13.12
N ALA A 13 19.42 0.62 -14.11
CA ALA A 13 18.20 0.53 -14.91
C ALA A 13 16.97 0.15 -14.07
N LEU A 14 17.12 -0.80 -13.14
CA LEU A 14 16.06 -1.19 -12.20
C LEU A 14 15.69 -0.02 -11.27
N LEU A 15 16.68 0.72 -10.75
CA LEU A 15 16.44 1.88 -9.90
C LEU A 15 15.74 3.00 -10.68
N ALA A 16 16.15 3.26 -11.92
CA ALA A 16 15.49 4.23 -12.79
C ALA A 16 14.02 3.84 -13.06
N LEU A 17 13.76 2.57 -13.38
CA LEU A 17 12.39 2.05 -13.57
C LEU A 17 11.53 2.21 -12.30
N TYR A 18 12.12 1.94 -11.14
CA TYR A 18 11.45 2.09 -9.85
C TYR A 18 11.09 3.55 -9.55
N LEU A 19 12.07 4.45 -9.68
CA LEU A 19 11.95 5.87 -9.38
C LEU A 19 11.14 6.65 -10.44
N ASN A 20 10.93 6.12 -11.64
CA ASN A 20 10.10 6.75 -12.67
C ASN A 20 8.60 6.72 -12.35
N LYS A 21 8.16 5.88 -11.40
CA LYS A 21 6.77 5.85 -10.95
C LYS A 21 6.52 6.97 -9.95
N ALA A 22 5.60 7.88 -10.26
CA ALA A 22 5.18 8.95 -9.33
C ALA A 22 4.73 8.40 -7.96
N GLU A 23 4.06 7.23 -7.96
CA GLU A 23 3.66 6.55 -6.73
C GLU A 23 4.86 6.14 -5.85
N THR A 24 5.95 5.68 -6.46
CA THR A 24 7.17 5.33 -5.72
C THR A 24 7.74 6.56 -5.01
N ARG A 25 7.78 7.71 -5.70
CA ARG A 25 8.22 8.98 -5.10
C ARG A 25 7.31 9.42 -3.95
N ASP A 26 5.98 9.28 -4.06
CA ASP A 26 5.05 9.52 -2.94
C ASP A 26 5.37 8.64 -1.72
N LYS A 27 5.70 7.36 -1.91
CA LYS A 27 6.01 6.43 -0.81
C LYS A 27 7.36 6.71 -0.16
N ILE A 28 8.37 7.09 -0.93
CA ILE A 28 9.66 7.54 -0.39
C ILE A 28 9.45 8.80 0.45
N CYS A 29 8.72 9.79 -0.08
CA CYS A 29 8.36 10.98 0.70
C CYS A 29 7.52 10.63 1.93
N ARG A 30 6.66 9.60 1.86
CA ARG A 30 5.91 9.09 3.03
C ARG A 30 6.87 8.60 4.12
N ALA A 31 7.89 7.85 3.73
CA ALA A 31 8.90 7.36 4.65
C ALA A 31 9.66 8.53 5.29
N ILE A 32 10.13 9.50 4.49
CA ILE A 32 10.81 10.70 5.00
C ILE A 32 9.92 11.46 5.99
N GLN A 33 8.65 11.67 5.63
CA GLN A 33 7.68 12.35 6.49
C GLN A 33 7.54 11.67 7.85
N TYR A 34 7.19 10.38 7.86
CA TYR A 34 6.90 9.68 9.12
C TYR A 34 8.16 9.38 9.93
N GLY A 35 9.30 9.12 9.27
CA GLY A 35 10.60 9.04 9.94
C GLY A 35 10.95 10.37 10.64
N SER A 36 10.70 11.50 9.97
CA SER A 36 10.92 12.81 10.57
C SER A 36 9.95 13.09 11.74
N LYS A 37 8.69 12.66 11.63
CA LYS A 37 7.70 12.73 12.73
C LYS A 37 8.12 11.89 13.93
N PHE A 38 8.70 10.70 13.70
CA PHE A 38 9.24 9.85 14.76
C PHE A 38 10.39 10.56 15.49
N ILE A 39 11.35 11.09 14.73
CA ILE A 39 12.52 11.79 15.27
C ILE A 39 12.11 13.05 16.05
N SER A 40 11.20 13.86 15.51
CA SER A 40 10.76 15.08 16.19
C SER A 40 9.96 14.80 17.46
N GLY A 41 9.28 13.65 17.54
CA GLY A 41 8.39 13.33 18.64
C GLY A 41 7.21 14.29 18.80
N GLY A 42 6.93 15.12 17.79
CA GLY A 42 5.92 16.19 17.86
C GLY A 42 6.49 17.56 18.24
N GLU A 43 7.75 17.64 18.67
CA GLU A 43 8.38 18.88 19.09
C GLU A 43 8.79 19.78 17.90
N PRO A 44 8.71 21.12 18.04
CA PRO A 44 9.21 22.04 17.03
C PRO A 44 10.72 21.84 16.77
N GLY A 45 11.12 21.94 15.50
CA GLY A 45 12.52 21.80 15.10
C GLY A 45 12.67 21.35 13.65
N VAL A 46 13.91 21.09 13.22
CA VAL A 46 14.23 20.72 11.82
C VAL A 46 13.42 19.49 11.37
N ALA A 47 13.37 18.43 12.19
CA ALA A 47 12.62 17.22 11.87
C ALA A 47 11.11 17.46 11.72
N ALA A 48 10.51 18.32 12.58
CA ALA A 48 9.10 18.68 12.44
C ALA A 48 8.83 19.51 11.18
N THR A 49 9.78 20.37 10.77
CA THR A 49 9.69 21.11 9.51
C THR A 49 9.76 20.17 8.30
N VAL A 50 10.66 19.17 8.32
CA VAL A 50 10.74 18.15 7.26
C VAL A 50 9.45 17.34 7.17
N ASP A 51 8.87 16.91 8.30
CA ASP A 51 7.55 16.24 8.33
C ASP A 51 6.46 17.10 7.67
N LYS A 52 6.31 18.36 8.09
CA LYS A 52 5.30 19.28 7.54
C LYS A 52 5.47 19.51 6.04
N ASN A 53 6.68 19.87 5.59
CA ASN A 53 6.95 20.19 4.20
C ASN A 53 6.82 18.96 3.29
N THR A 54 7.35 17.82 3.74
CA THR A 54 7.23 16.56 2.99
C THR A 54 5.78 16.11 2.92
N SER A 55 5.01 16.25 4.01
CA SER A 55 3.57 15.96 4.00
C SER A 55 2.81 16.77 2.96
N LEU A 56 3.19 18.04 2.76
CA LEU A 56 2.55 18.90 1.76
C LEU A 56 2.96 18.49 0.35
N ALA A 57 4.25 18.30 0.10
CA ALA A 57 4.79 17.89 -1.19
C ALA A 57 4.18 16.56 -1.69
N ARG A 58 3.93 15.61 -0.77
CA ARG A 58 3.31 14.32 -1.10
C ARG A 58 1.94 14.43 -1.74
N LYS A 59 1.15 15.45 -1.39
CA LYS A 59 -0.20 15.62 -1.94
C LYS A 59 -0.16 15.89 -3.46
N VAL A 60 0.90 16.54 -3.95
CA VAL A 60 1.12 16.80 -5.38
C VAL A 60 1.23 15.49 -6.17
N PHE A 61 1.94 14.48 -5.66
CA PHE A 61 2.02 13.16 -6.31
C PHE A 61 0.68 12.39 -6.35
N ARG A 62 -0.35 12.88 -5.64
CA ARG A 62 -1.68 12.27 -5.60
C ARG A 62 -2.73 13.11 -6.33
N LEU A 63 -2.33 14.20 -7.00
CA LEU A 63 -3.23 14.98 -7.83
C LEU A 63 -3.99 14.06 -8.79
N LEU A 64 -5.32 14.22 -8.82
CA LEU A 64 -6.26 13.42 -9.62
C LEU A 64 -6.22 11.90 -9.39
N LYS A 65 -5.55 11.41 -8.34
CA LYS A 65 -5.53 9.98 -8.01
C LYS A 65 -6.93 9.45 -7.60
N SER A 66 -7.86 10.34 -7.22
CA SER A 66 -9.27 9.99 -7.03
C SER A 66 -9.92 9.44 -8.31
N VAL A 67 -9.48 9.86 -9.50
CA VAL A 67 -9.99 9.36 -10.79
C VAL A 67 -9.70 7.87 -10.94
N ASN A 68 -8.52 7.39 -10.50
CA ASN A 68 -8.19 5.97 -10.52
C ASN A 68 -9.16 5.16 -9.65
N GLU A 69 -9.57 5.70 -8.51
CA GLU A 69 -10.52 5.03 -7.62
C GLU A 69 -11.95 5.08 -8.17
N ILE A 70 -12.32 6.15 -8.88
CA ILE A 70 -13.59 6.21 -9.63
C ILE A 70 -13.59 5.18 -10.77
N GLN A 71 -12.49 5.05 -11.51
CA GLN A 71 -12.34 3.99 -12.52
C GLN A 71 -12.47 2.60 -11.87
N ASN A 72 -11.88 2.39 -10.70
CA ASN A 72 -12.04 1.14 -9.94
C ASN A 72 -13.49 0.91 -9.48
N LEU A 73 -14.31 1.94 -9.29
CA LEU A 73 -15.74 1.82 -9.00
C LEU A 73 -16.56 1.43 -10.22
N LEU A 74 -16.20 1.95 -11.39
CA LEU A 74 -16.93 1.75 -12.64
C LEU A 74 -16.53 0.46 -13.37
N SER A 75 -15.32 -0.04 -13.13
CA SER A 75 -14.80 -1.24 -13.81
C SER A 75 -15.68 -2.46 -13.54
N PRO A 76 -15.93 -3.35 -14.52
CA PRO A 76 -16.77 -4.53 -14.31
C PRO A 76 -16.15 -5.47 -13.26
N ALA A 77 -17.01 -6.12 -12.46
CA ALA A 77 -16.54 -7.03 -11.41
C ALA A 77 -16.00 -8.35 -12.02
N PRO A 78 -14.91 -8.93 -11.49
CA PRO A 78 -14.42 -10.22 -11.96
C PRO A 78 -15.43 -11.34 -11.67
N LYS A 79 -15.78 -12.15 -12.68
CA LYS A 79 -16.79 -13.22 -12.58
C LYS A 79 -16.53 -14.26 -11.48
N THR A 80 -15.28 -14.42 -11.07
CA THR A 80 -14.83 -15.43 -10.09
C THR A 80 -14.72 -14.90 -8.65
N THR A 81 -15.07 -13.63 -8.43
CA THR A 81 -14.98 -13.01 -7.09
C THR A 81 -16.36 -13.02 -6.42
N PRO A 82 -16.48 -13.56 -5.19
CA PRO A 82 -17.71 -13.50 -4.41
C PRO A 82 -18.28 -12.09 -4.31
N LEU A 83 -19.61 -11.96 -4.41
CA LEU A 83 -20.30 -10.67 -4.43
C LEU A 83 -19.94 -9.79 -3.21
N PHE A 84 -19.82 -10.36 -2.02
CA PHE A 84 -19.45 -9.61 -0.83
C PHE A 84 -18.06 -8.95 -0.95
N LEU A 85 -17.07 -9.64 -1.53
CA LEU A 85 -15.73 -9.08 -1.76
C LEU A 85 -15.74 -7.99 -2.83
N VAL A 86 -16.59 -8.14 -3.85
CA VAL A 86 -16.82 -7.09 -4.85
C VAL A 86 -17.37 -5.84 -4.16
N LEU A 87 -18.41 -5.99 -3.32
CA LEU A 87 -19.02 -4.87 -2.60
C LEU A 87 -18.02 -4.18 -1.66
N LEU A 88 -17.27 -4.94 -0.87
CA LEU A 88 -16.20 -4.39 -0.02
C LEU A 88 -15.15 -3.64 -0.86
N GLY A 89 -14.79 -4.18 -2.03
CA GLY A 89 -13.89 -3.53 -2.98
C GLY A 89 -14.42 -2.18 -3.49
N ARG A 90 -15.73 -2.08 -3.76
CA ARG A 90 -16.38 -0.81 -4.13
C ARG A 90 -16.38 0.17 -2.96
N ILE A 91 -16.78 -0.27 -1.77
CA ILE A 91 -16.77 0.58 -0.57
C ILE A 91 -15.36 1.14 -0.32
N LYS A 92 -14.32 0.29 -0.39
CA LYS A 92 -12.93 0.71 -0.26
C LYS A 92 -12.55 1.80 -1.28
N SER A 93 -12.93 1.59 -2.54
CA SER A 93 -12.61 2.51 -3.64
C SER A 93 -13.35 3.85 -3.49
N ALA A 94 -14.63 3.83 -3.10
CA ALA A 94 -15.39 5.05 -2.78
C ALA A 94 -14.75 5.84 -1.63
N LEU A 95 -14.36 5.17 -0.56
CA LEU A 95 -13.67 5.80 0.57
C LEU A 95 -12.32 6.41 0.16
N LEU A 96 -11.52 5.72 -0.68
CA LEU A 96 -10.26 6.27 -1.18
C LEU A 96 -10.48 7.42 -2.17
N ALA A 97 -11.48 7.34 -3.05
CA ALA A 97 -11.83 8.41 -3.96
C ALA A 97 -12.17 9.69 -3.19
N THR A 98 -13.00 9.57 -2.16
CA THR A 98 -13.35 10.69 -1.26
C THR A 98 -12.12 11.20 -0.52
N PHE A 99 -11.31 10.32 0.08
CA PHE A 99 -10.07 10.72 0.75
C PHE A 99 -9.18 11.55 -0.18
N LEU A 100 -8.84 11.02 -1.36
CA LEU A 100 -7.91 11.62 -2.32
C LEU A 100 -8.47 12.89 -2.97
N GLY A 101 -9.79 12.96 -3.17
CA GLY A 101 -10.47 14.15 -3.67
C GLY A 101 -10.43 15.28 -2.64
N LEU A 102 -10.78 14.99 -1.40
CA LEU A 102 -10.69 15.96 -0.30
C LEU A 102 -9.24 16.34 0.02
N ASP A 103 -8.27 15.44 -0.20
CA ASP A 103 -6.83 15.67 -0.01
C ASP A 103 -6.33 16.88 -0.84
N GLN A 104 -6.96 17.14 -1.99
CA GLN A 104 -6.65 18.29 -2.86
C GLN A 104 -7.13 19.61 -2.26
N VAL A 105 -8.31 19.63 -1.64
CA VAL A 105 -8.80 20.82 -0.92
C VAL A 105 -7.94 21.10 0.31
N VAL A 106 -7.48 20.05 1.00
CA VAL A 106 -6.51 20.19 2.11
C VAL A 106 -5.18 20.74 1.61
N TRP A 107 -4.72 20.33 0.42
CA TRP A 107 -3.52 20.89 -0.19
C TRP A 107 -3.68 22.38 -0.51
N LEU A 108 -4.82 22.79 -1.08
CA LEU A 108 -5.15 24.20 -1.34
C LEU A 108 -5.19 25.04 -0.05
N GLY A 109 -5.74 24.49 1.04
CA GLY A 109 -5.76 25.18 2.34
C GLY A 109 -4.36 25.35 2.93
N ARG A 110 -3.54 24.29 2.89
CA ARG A 110 -2.17 24.33 3.45
C ARG A 110 -1.19 25.15 2.62
N SER A 111 -1.48 25.41 1.35
CA SER A 111 -0.68 26.29 0.49
C SER A 111 -1.08 27.77 0.60
N GLY A 112 -2.16 28.09 1.32
CA GLY A 112 -2.66 29.46 1.46
C GLY A 112 -3.55 29.93 0.30
N ILE A 113 -3.78 29.08 -0.72
CA ILE A 113 -4.68 29.38 -1.84
C ILE A 113 -6.14 29.43 -1.35
N TYR A 114 -6.52 28.46 -0.51
CA TYR A 114 -7.85 28.43 0.11
C TYR A 114 -7.78 28.99 1.53
N GLN A 115 -8.43 30.13 1.77
CA GLN A 115 -8.21 30.92 3.00
C GLN A 115 -9.15 30.53 4.17
N ASN A 116 -10.21 29.76 3.93
CA ASN A 116 -11.11 29.35 5.01
C ASN A 116 -10.49 28.18 5.81
N LYS A 117 -9.77 28.52 6.88
CA LYS A 117 -9.04 27.59 7.74
C LYS A 117 -9.96 26.58 8.43
N GLU A 118 -11.06 27.03 9.02
CA GLU A 118 -11.99 26.17 9.75
C GLU A 118 -12.56 25.07 8.84
N ARG A 119 -13.04 25.46 7.65
CA ARG A 119 -13.54 24.50 6.66
C ARG A 119 -12.43 23.59 6.14
N SER A 120 -11.22 24.10 5.94
CA SER A 120 -10.07 23.27 5.54
C SER A 120 -9.74 22.20 6.59
N ASP A 121 -9.76 22.56 7.87
CA ASP A 121 -9.50 21.64 8.99
C ASP A 121 -10.62 20.58 9.12
N LEU A 122 -11.89 20.96 8.94
CA LEU A 122 -13.01 20.02 8.89
C LEU A 122 -12.87 19.02 7.73
N ILE A 123 -12.54 19.52 6.53
CA ILE A 123 -12.31 18.69 5.35
C ILE A 123 -11.11 17.75 5.57
N ALA A 124 -10.04 18.23 6.23
CA ALA A 124 -8.89 17.41 6.56
C ALA A 124 -9.25 16.25 7.50
N LYS A 125 -10.06 16.49 8.54
CA LYS A 125 -10.55 15.44 9.43
C LYS A 125 -11.44 14.44 8.69
N LEU A 126 -12.40 14.92 7.89
CA LEU A 126 -13.28 14.05 7.09
C LEU A 126 -12.46 13.17 6.12
N SER A 127 -11.51 13.77 5.41
CA SER A 127 -10.58 13.06 4.52
C SER A 127 -9.84 11.94 5.27
N LEU A 128 -9.28 12.23 6.45
CA LEU A 128 -8.59 11.24 7.28
C LEU A 128 -9.51 10.12 7.79
N HIS A 129 -10.76 10.42 8.15
CA HIS A 129 -11.75 9.39 8.49
C HIS A 129 -12.05 8.47 7.31
N CYS A 130 -12.21 9.01 6.09
CA CYS A 130 -12.38 8.19 4.89
C CYS A 130 -11.17 7.27 4.64
N TRP A 131 -9.95 7.79 4.81
CA TRP A 131 -8.73 6.98 4.68
C TRP A 131 -8.66 5.87 5.74
N MET A 132 -8.96 6.18 7.00
CA MET A 132 -9.00 5.21 8.09
C MET A 132 -10.01 4.09 7.83
N SER A 133 -11.24 4.45 7.46
CA SER A 133 -12.29 3.48 7.13
C SER A 133 -11.89 2.61 5.94
N SER A 134 -11.23 3.18 4.92
CA SER A 134 -10.70 2.41 3.80
C SER A 134 -9.63 1.41 4.23
N CYS A 135 -8.77 1.76 5.18
CA CYS A 135 -7.79 0.83 5.74
C CYS A 135 -8.47 -0.32 6.52
N GLY A 136 -9.56 -0.03 7.24
CA GLY A 136 -10.41 -1.04 7.88
C GLY A 136 -11.00 -2.03 6.88
N VAL A 137 -11.67 -1.52 5.84
CA VAL A 137 -12.24 -2.36 4.76
C VAL A 137 -11.16 -3.15 4.03
N SER A 138 -10.01 -2.52 3.77
CA SER A 138 -8.85 -3.20 3.16
C SER A 138 -8.38 -4.37 4.02
N SER A 139 -8.27 -4.20 5.34
CA SER A 139 -7.86 -5.26 6.26
C SER A 139 -8.81 -6.47 6.19
N ILE A 140 -10.12 -6.21 6.15
CA ILE A 140 -11.14 -7.27 5.99
C ILE A 140 -10.97 -8.01 4.65
N ILE A 141 -10.81 -7.28 3.56
CA ILE A 141 -10.60 -7.87 2.21
C ILE A 141 -9.36 -8.76 2.22
N GLU A 142 -8.23 -8.30 2.78
CA GLU A 142 -6.98 -9.06 2.80
C GLU A 142 -7.11 -10.33 3.64
N VAL A 143 -7.81 -10.31 4.78
CA VAL A 143 -8.11 -11.52 5.58
C VAL A 143 -8.93 -12.54 4.78
N CYS A 144 -9.99 -12.08 4.11
CA CYS A 144 -10.82 -12.95 3.28
C CYS A 144 -10.04 -13.56 2.10
N GLU A 145 -9.20 -12.78 1.43
CA GLU A 145 -8.36 -13.27 0.33
C GLU A 145 -7.28 -14.24 0.83
N LEU A 146 -6.69 -14.01 2.00
CA LEU A 146 -5.76 -14.94 2.63
C LEU A 146 -6.43 -16.28 2.97
N TYR A 147 -7.66 -16.24 3.49
CA TYR A 147 -8.44 -17.46 3.73
C TYR A 147 -8.76 -18.22 2.43
N ARG A 148 -9.14 -17.51 1.36
CA ARG A 148 -9.35 -18.15 0.05
C ARG A 148 -8.07 -18.80 -0.48
N LEU A 149 -6.93 -18.13 -0.34
CA LEU A 149 -5.64 -18.65 -0.76
C LEU A 149 -5.19 -19.86 0.07
N SER A 150 -5.49 -19.91 1.37
CA SER A 150 -5.16 -21.06 2.21
C SER A 150 -5.91 -22.32 1.76
N ILE A 151 -7.19 -22.19 1.39
CA ILE A 151 -7.99 -23.28 0.79
C ILE A 151 -7.37 -23.73 -0.53
N THR A 152 -6.99 -22.79 -1.41
CA THR A 152 -6.34 -23.12 -2.69
C THR A 152 -5.02 -23.87 -2.48
N CYS A 153 -4.17 -23.41 -1.55
CA CYS A 153 -2.90 -24.07 -1.24
C CYS A 153 -3.12 -25.48 -0.69
N ALA A 154 -4.13 -25.67 0.16
CA ALA A 154 -4.50 -26.99 0.68
C ALA A 154 -4.98 -27.94 -0.43
N LYS A 155 -5.76 -27.44 -1.39
CA LYS A 155 -6.21 -28.22 -2.56
C LYS A 155 -5.03 -28.62 -3.45
N LEU A 156 -4.19 -27.66 -3.83
CA LEU A 156 -3.00 -27.92 -4.65
C LEU A 156 -2.06 -28.93 -3.97
N SER A 157 -1.86 -28.82 -2.65
CA SER A 157 -1.03 -29.77 -1.89
C SER A 157 -1.57 -31.21 -1.97
N LYS A 158 -2.90 -31.39 -1.91
CA LYS A 158 -3.55 -32.70 -2.08
C LYS A 158 -3.42 -33.22 -3.52
N GLU A 159 -3.56 -32.37 -4.52
CA GLU A 159 -3.40 -32.73 -5.92
C GLU A 159 -1.96 -33.13 -6.25
N ILE A 160 -0.96 -32.43 -5.70
CA ILE A 160 0.46 -32.79 -5.83
C ILE A 160 0.72 -34.19 -5.25
N ARG A 161 0.11 -34.53 -4.11
CA ARG A 161 0.23 -35.88 -3.52
C ARG A 161 -0.37 -36.94 -4.44
N ARG A 162 -1.56 -36.69 -5.01
CA ARG A 162 -2.20 -37.61 -5.97
C ARG A 162 -1.39 -37.78 -7.26
N ALA A 163 -0.83 -36.71 -7.81
CA ALA A 163 0.02 -36.76 -8.98
C ALA A 163 1.31 -37.58 -8.70
N LYS A 164 1.87 -37.45 -7.50
CA LYS A 164 3.01 -38.26 -7.03
C LYS A 164 2.64 -39.74 -6.93
N GLU A 165 1.49 -40.08 -6.35
CA GLU A 165 0.97 -41.46 -6.25
C GLU A 165 0.77 -42.08 -7.65
N LYS A 166 0.29 -41.29 -8.62
CA LYS A 166 0.13 -41.70 -10.02
C LYS A 166 1.43 -41.69 -10.84
N LYS A 167 2.58 -41.35 -10.24
CA LYS A 167 3.88 -41.17 -10.92
C LYS A 167 3.83 -40.21 -12.12
N ASN A 168 2.92 -39.23 -12.11
CA ASN A 168 2.82 -38.23 -13.17
C ASN A 168 3.73 -37.03 -12.88
N ALA A 169 4.99 -37.11 -13.30
CA ALA A 169 6.01 -36.11 -13.02
C ALA A 169 5.70 -34.72 -13.62
N ILE A 170 5.11 -34.69 -14.82
CA ILE A 170 4.78 -33.44 -15.53
C ILE A 170 3.67 -32.69 -14.79
N GLU A 171 2.59 -33.40 -14.43
CA GLU A 171 1.48 -32.82 -13.65
C GLU A 171 1.95 -32.35 -12.27
N GLN A 172 2.81 -33.14 -11.61
CA GLN A 172 3.39 -32.77 -10.33
C GLN A 172 4.20 -31.46 -10.41
N ALA A 173 5.04 -31.29 -11.43
CA ALA A 173 5.82 -30.07 -11.62
C ALA A 173 4.91 -28.85 -11.82
N LYS A 174 3.91 -28.96 -12.70
CA LYS A 174 2.94 -27.88 -12.97
C LYS A 174 2.16 -27.46 -11.71
N LEU A 175 1.71 -28.41 -10.90
CA LEU A 175 0.99 -28.11 -9.66
C LEU A 175 1.90 -27.47 -8.60
N LYS A 176 3.18 -27.86 -8.53
CA LYS A 176 4.17 -27.21 -7.66
C LYS A 176 4.37 -25.75 -8.06
N ASP A 177 4.48 -25.44 -9.35
CA ASP A 177 4.61 -24.06 -9.82
C ASP A 177 3.38 -23.22 -9.45
N GLN A 178 2.18 -23.79 -9.60
CA GLN A 178 0.93 -23.14 -9.16
C GLN A 178 0.91 -22.90 -7.65
N LEU A 179 1.39 -23.84 -6.85
CA LEU A 179 1.50 -23.68 -5.40
C LEU A 179 2.49 -22.58 -5.02
N LEU A 180 3.67 -22.53 -5.66
CA LEU A 180 4.66 -21.47 -5.44
C LEU A 180 4.08 -20.09 -5.79
N ALA A 181 3.35 -19.99 -6.91
CA ALA A 181 2.66 -18.75 -7.28
C ALA A 181 1.57 -18.35 -6.26
N ALA A 182 0.79 -19.31 -5.76
CA ALA A 182 -0.22 -19.06 -4.74
C ALA A 182 0.39 -18.61 -3.40
N LEU A 183 1.52 -19.21 -2.98
CA LEU A 183 2.26 -18.81 -1.78
C LEU A 183 2.90 -17.43 -1.92
N ALA A 184 3.47 -17.11 -3.09
CA ALA A 184 3.99 -15.77 -3.37
C ALA A 184 2.88 -14.71 -3.29
N LYS A 185 1.70 -15.00 -3.84
CA LYS A 185 0.52 -14.15 -3.73
C LYS A 185 0.06 -14.01 -2.27
N ALA A 186 0.06 -15.09 -1.49
CA ALA A 186 -0.29 -15.05 -0.07
C ALA A 186 0.66 -14.14 0.74
N ARG A 187 1.98 -14.21 0.49
CA ARG A 187 2.96 -13.31 1.13
C ARG A 187 2.69 -11.84 0.81
N GLN A 188 2.37 -11.51 -0.44
CA GLN A 188 2.01 -10.15 -0.83
C GLN A 188 0.73 -9.66 -0.13
N ARG A 189 -0.28 -10.54 -0.01
CA ARG A 189 -1.53 -10.27 0.73
C ARG A 189 -1.30 -10.07 2.22
N GLN A 190 -0.41 -10.86 2.85
CA GLN A 190 -0.02 -10.69 4.25
C GLN A 190 0.62 -9.33 4.51
N LEU A 191 1.54 -8.89 3.64
CA LEU A 191 2.14 -7.56 3.75
C LEU A 191 1.09 -6.46 3.60
N SER A 192 0.17 -6.59 2.66
CA SER A 192 -0.94 -5.65 2.48
C SER A 192 -1.87 -5.60 3.70
N PHE A 193 -2.14 -6.73 4.34
CA PHE A 193 -2.91 -6.81 5.57
C PHE A 193 -2.20 -6.08 6.72
N VAL A 194 -0.94 -6.44 7.01
CA VAL A 194 -0.14 -5.79 8.07
C VAL A 194 -0.09 -4.29 7.86
N LYS A 195 0.17 -3.86 6.61
CA LYS A 195 0.19 -2.45 6.23
C LYS A 195 -1.15 -1.77 6.50
N ALA A 196 -2.26 -2.33 6.02
CA ALA A 196 -3.59 -1.74 6.16
C ALA A 196 -4.00 -1.64 7.64
N SER A 197 -3.79 -2.69 8.42
CA SER A 197 -4.12 -2.70 9.86
C SER A 197 -3.26 -1.71 10.64
N THR A 198 -1.97 -1.60 10.31
CA THR A 198 -1.08 -0.60 10.93
C THR A 198 -1.45 0.82 10.51
N ASP A 199 -1.85 1.04 9.25
CA ASP A 199 -2.28 2.35 8.76
C ASP A 199 -3.56 2.86 9.47
N ILE A 200 -4.40 1.98 10.04
CA ILE A 200 -5.51 2.38 10.93
C ILE A 200 -4.96 3.11 12.17
N VAL A 201 -3.93 2.55 12.83
CA VAL A 201 -3.31 3.17 14.01
C VAL A 201 -2.63 4.49 13.65
N VAL A 202 -2.00 4.56 12.48
CA VAL A 202 -1.44 5.82 11.96
C VAL A 202 -2.54 6.87 11.78
N ALA A 203 -3.70 6.49 11.23
CA ALA A 203 -4.82 7.40 11.06
C ALA A 203 -5.41 7.85 12.41
N ILE A 204 -5.54 6.95 13.40
CA ILE A 204 -5.92 7.29 14.79
C ILE A 204 -5.00 8.36 15.37
N GLY A 205 -3.68 8.22 15.16
CA GLY A 205 -2.69 9.20 15.61
C GLY A 205 -2.79 10.55 14.90
N LEU A 206 -3.00 10.55 13.57
CA LEU A 206 -3.20 11.79 12.82
C LEU A 206 -4.51 12.51 13.17
N LEU A 207 -5.55 11.76 13.49
CA LEU A 207 -6.85 12.28 13.94
C LEU A 207 -6.84 12.68 15.42
N GLN A 208 -5.78 12.37 16.17
CA GLN A 208 -5.68 12.60 17.62
C GLN A 208 -6.82 11.94 18.41
N LEU A 209 -7.28 10.75 18.00
CA LEU A 209 -8.38 10.05 18.68
C LEU A 209 -7.94 9.39 20.01
N ALA A 210 -6.65 9.09 20.17
CA ALA A 210 -6.10 8.47 21.37
C ALA A 210 -4.71 9.05 21.71
N PRO A 211 -4.59 10.36 21.99
CA PRO A 211 -3.31 11.07 22.04
C PRO A 211 -2.37 10.61 23.17
N LYS A 212 -2.93 10.06 24.25
CA LYS A 212 -2.16 9.49 25.37
C LYS A 212 -1.47 8.18 25.01
N THR A 213 -2.02 7.41 24.07
CA THR A 213 -1.55 6.08 23.70
C THR A 213 -0.83 6.10 22.35
N VAL A 214 -1.41 6.79 21.37
CA VAL A 214 -0.88 6.93 20.02
C VAL A 214 -0.23 8.30 19.89
N THR A 215 0.97 8.41 20.44
CA THR A 215 1.76 9.65 20.42
C THR A 215 2.30 9.95 19.01
N PRO A 216 2.86 11.16 18.77
CA PRO A 216 3.53 11.46 17.51
C PRO A 216 4.67 10.47 17.17
N ARG A 217 5.41 9.99 18.18
CA ARG A 217 6.43 8.95 17.99
C ARG A 217 5.82 7.64 17.51
N VAL A 218 4.76 7.15 18.14
CA VAL A 218 4.08 5.91 17.70
C VAL A 218 3.56 6.06 16.27
N THR A 219 2.90 7.19 15.98
CA THR A 219 2.38 7.51 14.64
C THR A 219 3.52 7.56 13.60
N GLY A 220 4.64 8.19 13.95
CA GLY A 220 5.84 8.27 13.12
C GLY A 220 6.47 6.91 12.85
N ALA A 221 6.69 6.10 13.89
CA ALA A 221 7.29 4.77 13.77
C ALA A 221 6.45 3.84 12.88
N LEU A 222 5.15 3.73 13.19
CA LEU A 222 4.23 2.88 12.43
C LEU A 222 4.07 3.39 10.99
N GLY A 223 3.92 4.71 10.80
CA GLY A 223 3.84 5.30 9.46
C GLY A 223 5.12 5.12 8.65
N PHE A 224 6.28 5.11 9.28
CA PHE A 224 7.56 4.81 8.63
C PHE A 224 7.62 3.35 8.17
N ILE A 225 7.29 2.40 9.05
CA ILE A 225 7.25 0.97 8.73
C ILE A 225 6.30 0.70 7.56
N THR A 226 5.06 1.21 7.58
CA THR A 226 4.11 0.99 6.48
C THR A 226 4.54 1.66 5.17
N SER A 227 5.36 2.72 5.25
CA SER A 227 5.98 3.34 4.09
C SER A 227 7.06 2.45 3.48
N LEU A 228 7.92 1.86 4.29
CA LEU A 228 8.94 0.92 3.83
C LEU A 228 8.31 -0.32 3.18
N ILE A 229 7.24 -0.87 3.77
CA ILE A 229 6.46 -1.95 3.14
C ILE A 229 5.92 -1.50 1.77
N SER A 230 5.38 -0.28 1.68
CA SER A 230 4.88 0.25 0.41
C SER A 230 5.99 0.40 -0.63
N CYS A 231 7.16 0.87 -0.22
CA CYS A 231 8.33 0.98 -1.10
C CYS A 231 8.75 -0.40 -1.61
N TYR A 232 8.83 -1.40 -0.72
CA TYR A 232 9.17 -2.77 -1.08
C TYR A 232 8.17 -3.38 -2.08
N GLN A 233 6.88 -3.20 -1.87
CA GLN A 233 5.84 -3.73 -2.76
C GLN A 233 5.85 -3.10 -4.17
N LEU A 234 6.47 -1.93 -4.34
CA LEU A 234 6.59 -1.23 -5.62
C LEU A 234 7.87 -1.60 -6.41
N LEU A 235 8.80 -2.33 -5.78
CA LEU A 235 10.04 -2.74 -6.45
C LEU A 235 9.72 -3.55 -7.71
N PRO A 236 10.45 -3.31 -8.82
CA PRO A 236 10.28 -4.11 -10.02
C PRO A 236 10.60 -5.58 -9.73
N ALA A 237 9.93 -6.49 -10.43
CA ALA A 237 10.31 -7.89 -10.40
C ALA A 237 11.78 -8.03 -10.84
N ALA A 238 12.53 -8.91 -10.18
CA ALA A 238 13.89 -9.21 -10.60
C ALA A 238 13.87 -9.62 -12.09
N PRO A 239 14.85 -9.20 -12.90
CA PRO A 239 15.00 -9.69 -14.26
C PRO A 239 15.01 -11.21 -14.21
N SER A 240 14.13 -11.88 -14.98
CA SER A 240 14.24 -13.32 -15.08
C SER A 240 15.62 -13.63 -15.65
N ALA A 241 16.39 -14.47 -14.95
CA ALA A 241 17.57 -15.08 -15.55
C ALA A 241 17.05 -15.92 -16.73
N LYS A 242 17.03 -15.34 -17.92
CA LYS A 242 16.86 -16.11 -19.14
C LYS A 242 18.05 -17.06 -19.19
N SER A 243 17.76 -18.35 -19.04
CA SER A 243 18.65 -19.44 -19.40
C SER A 243 19.09 -19.21 -20.85
N GLY A 244 20.36 -18.84 -21.02
CA GLY A 244 21.08 -19.04 -22.28
C GLY A 244 21.43 -20.51 -22.43
#